data_AF-A0A925GJT7-F1
#
_entry.id   AF-A0A925GJT7-F1
#
_cell.length_a   1.000
_cell.length_b   1.000
_cell.length_c   1.000
_cell.angle_alpha   90.00
_cell.angle_beta   90.00
_cell.angle_gamma   90.00
#
_symmetry.space_group_name_H-M   'P 1'
#
loop_
_entity.id
_entity.type
_entity.pdbx_description
1 polymer ?
#
loop_
_entity_poly.entity_id
_entity_poly.type
_entity_poly.pdbx_seq_one_letter_code
_entity_poly.pdbx_strand_id
1 'polypeptide(L)'
;MHWIALQPAPDAHSDALADLHTALAWNALRFTPLVARVEDALVLEISASERLFGGRAALVRLIYQQNKALARIQHAQGATSLIALGRLWSASAQSPVDALPVKVLAAARPHLPTFSRLGVGSWGQLRALPRGGLVRRFGAGLVDALDQAYGQRAELYPWITLPE
;
A
#
# COMPACT_ATOMS: atom_id res chain seq x y z
N MET A 1 4.76 9.93 8.83
CA MET A 1 4.83 8.58 8.26
C MET A 1 4.96 8.72 6.75
N HIS A 2 5.90 7.99 6.15
CA HIS A 2 6.12 7.97 4.71
C HIS A 2 6.18 6.52 4.27
N TRP A 3 5.15 6.11 3.54
CA TRP A 3 5.00 4.75 3.08
C TRP A 3 5.26 4.65 1.59
N ILE A 4 5.89 3.55 1.19
CA ILE A 4 6.08 3.15 -0.20
C ILE A 4 5.38 1.81 -0.41
N ALA A 5 4.63 1.69 -1.49
CA ALA A 5 4.15 0.41 -2.00
C ALA A 5 4.96 0.03 -3.25
N LEU A 6 5.41 -1.22 -3.34
CA LEU A 6 6.17 -1.78 -4.46
C LEU A 6 5.48 -3.05 -4.97
N GLN A 7 5.38 -3.22 -6.27
CA GLN A 7 4.87 -4.46 -6.87
C GLN A 7 5.65 -4.78 -8.15
N PRO A 8 6.12 -6.02 -8.36
CA PRO A 8 6.64 -6.45 -9.64
C PRO A 8 5.64 -6.16 -10.77
N ALA A 9 6.12 -5.70 -11.93
CA ALA A 9 5.26 -5.62 -13.09
C ALA A 9 4.76 -7.03 -13.48
N PRO A 10 3.56 -7.19 -14.09
CA PRO A 10 2.98 -8.51 -14.38
C PRO A 10 3.85 -9.40 -15.28
N ASP A 11 4.67 -8.78 -16.13
CA ASP A 11 5.62 -9.41 -17.05
C ASP A 11 7.04 -9.48 -16.47
N ALA A 12 7.28 -8.95 -15.27
CA ALA A 12 8.57 -9.00 -14.61
C ALA A 12 8.85 -10.43 -14.13
N HIS A 13 9.50 -11.19 -15.00
CA HIS A 13 10.08 -12.49 -14.68
C HIS A 13 11.59 -12.31 -14.58
N SER A 14 12.19 -12.99 -13.61
CA SER A 14 13.64 -13.10 -13.53
C SER A 14 13.99 -14.57 -13.57
N ASP A 15 14.60 -15.02 -14.66
CA ASP A 15 15.08 -16.40 -14.80
C ASP A 15 16.15 -16.73 -13.74
N ALA A 16 16.75 -15.70 -13.12
CA ALA A 16 17.78 -15.82 -12.10
C ALA A 16 17.25 -15.84 -10.66
N LEU A 17 16.01 -15.40 -10.40
CA LEU A 17 15.43 -15.31 -9.06
C LEU A 17 14.20 -16.21 -8.95
N ALA A 18 14.27 -17.21 -8.07
CA ALA A 18 13.17 -18.16 -7.85
C ALA A 18 11.90 -17.51 -7.25
N ASP A 19 12.06 -16.44 -6.46
CA ASP A 19 10.96 -15.64 -5.91
C ASP A 19 11.34 -14.15 -5.90
N LEU A 20 10.74 -13.40 -6.83
CA LEU A 20 10.98 -11.97 -6.97
C LEU A 20 10.42 -11.15 -5.79
N HIS A 21 9.31 -11.56 -5.18
CA HIS A 21 8.76 -10.86 -4.01
C HIS A 21 9.68 -10.99 -2.81
N THR A 22 10.22 -12.19 -2.57
CA THR A 22 11.20 -12.41 -1.51
C THR A 22 12.47 -11.61 -1.76
N ALA A 23 13.00 -11.62 -2.99
CA ALA A 23 14.19 -10.84 -3.33
C ALA A 23 13.99 -9.32 -3.12
N LEU A 24 12.83 -8.78 -3.53
CA LEU A 24 12.49 -7.37 -3.29
C LEU A 24 12.32 -7.07 -1.81
N ALA A 25 11.72 -7.97 -1.03
CA ALA A 25 11.55 -7.80 0.41
C ALA A 25 12.91 -7.76 1.12
N TRP A 26 13.82 -8.69 0.82
CA TRP A 26 15.16 -8.70 1.40
C TRP A 26 15.98 -7.48 0.99
N ASN A 27 15.86 -7.04 -0.26
CA ASN A 27 16.49 -5.79 -0.68
C ASN A 27 15.92 -4.58 0.08
N ALA A 28 14.61 -4.54 0.32
CA ALA A 28 13.93 -3.50 1.09
C ALA A 28 14.39 -3.43 2.56
N LEU A 29 14.68 -4.57 3.18
CA LEU A 29 15.13 -4.66 4.58
C LEU A 29 16.46 -3.92 4.83
N ARG A 30 17.23 -3.63 3.78
CA ARG A 30 18.47 -2.82 3.86
C ARG A 30 18.20 -1.34 4.17
N PHE A 31 16.96 -0.88 4.01
CA PHE A 31 16.56 0.52 4.15
C PHE A 31 15.65 0.78 5.35
N THR A 32 14.85 -0.22 5.74
CA THR A 32 13.94 -0.13 6.88
C THR A 32 13.61 -1.55 7.38
N PRO A 33 13.47 -1.76 8.70
CA PRO A 33 12.93 -3.01 9.22
C PRO A 33 11.41 -3.13 9.04
N LEU A 34 10.73 -2.04 8.65
CA LEU A 34 9.27 -1.99 8.53
C LEU A 34 8.84 -2.35 7.11
N VAL A 35 9.04 -3.62 6.75
CA VAL A 35 8.66 -4.19 5.45
C VAL A 35 7.62 -5.27 5.66
N ALA A 36 6.52 -5.22 4.92
CA ALA A 36 5.48 -6.25 4.95
C ALA A 36 4.95 -6.57 3.56
N ARG A 37 4.45 -7.79 3.38
CA ARG A 37 3.74 -8.19 2.16
C ARG A 37 2.23 -8.01 2.36
N VAL A 38 1.58 -7.36 1.41
CA VAL A 38 0.13 -7.17 1.34
C VAL A 38 -0.33 -7.60 -0.05
N GLU A 39 -1.01 -8.74 -0.13
CA GLU A 39 -1.34 -9.39 -1.41
C GLU A 39 -0.05 -9.58 -2.25
N ASP A 40 -0.04 -9.06 -3.48
CA ASP A 40 1.10 -9.12 -4.39
C ASP A 40 1.99 -7.87 -4.36
N ALA A 41 1.84 -7.02 -3.34
CA ALA A 41 2.66 -5.83 -3.12
C ALA A 41 3.46 -5.93 -1.81
N LEU A 42 4.57 -5.19 -1.76
CA LEU A 42 5.30 -4.89 -0.54
C LEU A 42 4.97 -3.48 -0.09
N VAL A 43 4.83 -3.29 1.21
CA VAL A 43 4.74 -1.96 1.85
C VAL A 43 5.94 -1.73 2.74
N LEU A 44 6.47 -0.51 2.71
CA LEU A 44 7.63 -0.08 3.46
C LEU A 44 7.32 1.23 4.18
N GLU A 45 7.55 1.30 5.49
CA GLU A 45 7.56 2.57 6.23
C GLU A 45 9.02 3.02 6.39
N ILE A 46 9.35 4.23 5.92
CA ILE A 46 10.75 4.67 5.85
C ILE A 46 11.09 5.89 6.73
N SER A 47 10.12 6.43 7.49
CA SER A 47 10.31 7.73 8.16
C SER A 47 11.52 7.73 9.09
N ALA A 48 11.72 6.62 9.83
CA ALA A 48 12.81 6.50 10.79
C ALA A 48 14.20 6.46 10.14
N SER A 49 14.30 6.00 8.89
CA SER A 49 15.59 5.86 8.21
C SER A 49 15.94 7.03 7.30
N GLU A 50 15.03 7.97 7.04
CA GLU A 50 15.26 9.11 6.12
C GLU A 50 16.58 9.84 6.39
N ARG A 51 16.89 10.14 7.67
CA ARG A 51 18.12 10.87 8.05
C ARG A 51 19.41 10.10 7.72
N LEU A 52 19.41 8.77 7.84
CA LEU A 52 20.57 7.93 7.57
C LEU A 52 20.96 7.95 6.08
N PHE A 53 20.00 8.23 5.21
CA PHE A 53 20.16 8.19 3.76
C PHE A 53 20.12 9.59 3.12
N GLY A 54 20.43 10.64 3.87
CA GLY A 54 20.51 12.00 3.35
C GLY A 54 19.14 12.65 3.08
N GLY A 55 18.09 12.18 3.73
CA GLY A 55 16.72 12.68 3.63
C GLY A 55 15.82 11.83 2.72
N ARG A 56 14.51 12.06 2.83
CA ARG A 56 13.46 11.31 2.13
C ARG A 56 13.70 11.15 0.63
N ALA A 57 13.95 12.25 -0.08
CA ALA A 57 14.09 12.22 -1.54
C ALA A 57 15.28 11.37 -1.99
N ALA A 58 16.39 11.41 -1.25
CA ALA A 58 17.57 10.60 -1.52
C ALA A 58 17.30 9.12 -1.26
N LEU A 59 16.65 8.79 -0.15
CA LEU A 59 16.25 7.42 0.19
C LEU A 59 15.30 6.81 -0.84
N VAL A 60 14.23 7.52 -1.20
CA VAL A 60 13.27 7.09 -2.23
C VAL A 60 13.97 6.80 -3.55
N ARG A 61 14.85 7.71 -4.00
CA ARG A 61 15.61 7.53 -5.24
C ARG A 61 16.50 6.29 -5.17
N LEU A 62 17.18 6.07 -4.05
CA LEU A 62 18.05 4.92 -3.84
C LEU A 62 17.27 3.60 -3.86
N ILE A 63 16.12 3.53 -3.17
CA ILE A 63 15.22 2.36 -3.19
C ILE A 63 14.81 2.03 -4.63
N TYR A 64 14.36 3.03 -5.39
CA TYR A 64 13.92 2.81 -6.77
C TYR A 64 15.07 2.40 -7.69
N GLN A 65 16.26 2.97 -7.52
CA GLN A 65 17.45 2.60 -8.30
C GLN A 65 17.87 1.16 -8.03
N GLN A 66 17.88 0.71 -6.76
CA GLN A 66 18.28 -0.66 -6.43
C GLN A 66 17.25 -1.70 -6.89
N ASN A 67 15.96 -1.38 -6.81
CA ASN A 67 14.93 -2.30 -7.29
C ASN A 67 14.92 -2.44 -8.81
N LYS A 68 15.26 -1.39 -9.57
CA LYS A 68 15.40 -1.47 -11.04
C LYS A 68 16.46 -2.48 -11.50
N ALA A 69 17.48 -2.75 -10.67
CA ALA A 69 18.49 -3.76 -10.97
C ALA A 69 17.96 -5.20 -10.78
N LEU A 70 16.89 -5.38 -10.01
CA LEU A 70 16.27 -6.69 -9.74
C LEU A 70 15.15 -6.99 -10.73
N ALA A 71 14.26 -6.02 -10.96
CA ALA A 71 13.10 -6.16 -11.85
C ALA A 71 12.46 -4.83 -12.21
N ARG A 72 11.59 -4.87 -13.23
CA ARG A 72 10.65 -3.78 -13.49
C ARG A 72 9.59 -3.75 -12.39
N ILE A 73 9.58 -2.66 -11.61
CA ILE A 73 8.67 -2.49 -10.48
C ILE A 73 7.71 -1.31 -10.71
N GLN A 74 6.44 -1.52 -10.38
CA GLN A 74 5.47 -0.46 -10.13
C GLN A 74 5.62 0.01 -8.69
N HIS A 75 5.39 1.29 -8.45
CA HIS A 75 5.51 1.88 -7.12
C HIS A 75 4.57 3.06 -6.92
N ALA A 76 4.21 3.31 -5.67
CA ALA A 76 3.50 4.51 -5.26
C ALA A 76 3.84 4.87 -3.81
N GLN A 77 3.52 6.09 -3.40
CA GLN A 77 3.78 6.60 -2.07
C GLN A 77 2.49 7.06 -1.39
N GLY A 78 2.46 7.00 -0.06
CA GLY A 78 1.31 7.40 0.74
C GLY A 78 1.70 7.87 2.15
N ALA A 79 0.79 8.60 2.78
CA ALA A 79 0.90 8.93 4.20
C ALA A 79 0.62 7.72 5.11
N THR A 80 -0.13 6.75 4.58
CA THR A 80 -0.43 5.43 5.15
C THR A 80 -0.10 4.38 4.09
N SER A 81 0.06 3.13 4.51
CA SER A 81 0.36 2.06 3.56
C SER A 81 -0.84 1.81 2.63
N LEU A 82 -2.07 1.93 3.13
CA LEU A 82 -3.28 1.80 2.32
C LEU A 82 -3.38 2.89 1.25
N ILE A 83 -2.98 4.14 1.52
CA ILE A 83 -2.91 5.18 0.47
C ILE A 83 -1.88 4.81 -0.59
N ALA A 84 -0.70 4.30 -0.17
CA ALA A 84 0.34 3.88 -1.11
C ALA A 84 -0.16 2.73 -2.01
N LEU A 85 -0.77 1.70 -1.42
CA LEU A 85 -1.38 0.58 -2.15
C LEU A 85 -2.53 1.03 -3.05
N GLY A 86 -3.39 1.90 -2.55
CA GLY A 86 -4.52 2.41 -3.30
C GLY A 86 -4.09 3.13 -4.58
N ARG A 87 -3.05 3.96 -4.47
CA ARG A 87 -2.43 4.65 -5.62
C ARG A 87 -1.71 3.71 -6.57
N LEU A 88 -1.04 2.69 -6.05
CA LEU A 88 -0.36 1.66 -6.84
C LEU A 88 -1.38 0.90 -7.69
N TRP A 89 -2.42 0.34 -7.06
CA TRP A 89 -3.41 -0.51 -7.72
C TRP A 89 -4.42 0.26 -8.59
N SER A 90 -4.61 1.55 -8.35
CA SER A 90 -5.39 2.40 -9.26
C SER A 90 -4.55 3.02 -10.38
N ALA A 91 -3.23 2.79 -10.40
CA ALA A 91 -2.27 3.48 -11.26
C ALA A 91 -2.43 5.02 -11.21
N SER A 92 -2.70 5.57 -10.02
CA SER A 92 -3.00 7.00 -9.83
C SER A 92 -2.11 7.63 -8.74
N ALA A 93 -0.80 7.64 -8.98
CA ALA A 93 0.22 8.08 -8.02
C ALA A 93 -0.03 9.46 -7.38
N GLN A 94 -0.70 10.36 -8.09
CA GLN A 94 -0.94 11.74 -7.66
C GLN A 94 -2.41 12.04 -7.34
N SER A 95 -3.30 11.06 -7.41
CA SER A 95 -4.71 11.30 -7.13
C SER A 95 -4.93 11.76 -5.69
N PRO A 96 -5.89 12.68 -5.46
CA PRO A 96 -6.40 12.97 -4.12
C PRO A 96 -6.87 11.68 -3.45
N VAL A 97 -6.63 11.57 -2.14
CA VAL A 97 -6.99 10.36 -1.37
C VAL A 97 -8.49 10.05 -1.48
N ASP A 98 -9.34 11.09 -1.43
CA ASP A 98 -10.80 10.94 -1.56
C ASP A 98 -11.26 10.45 -2.94
N ALA A 99 -10.41 10.59 -3.97
CA ALA A 99 -10.68 10.13 -5.33
C ALA A 99 -10.21 8.69 -5.57
N LEU A 100 -9.56 8.05 -4.60
CA LEU A 100 -9.12 6.66 -4.75
C LEU A 100 -10.34 5.74 -4.92
N PRO A 101 -10.33 4.81 -5.89
CA PRO A 101 -11.46 3.92 -6.13
C PRO A 101 -11.79 3.05 -4.91
N VAL A 102 -13.07 2.86 -4.60
CA VAL A 102 -13.47 2.00 -3.48
C VAL A 102 -12.95 0.56 -3.62
N LYS A 103 -12.80 0.07 -4.87
CA LYS A 103 -12.27 -1.27 -5.18
C LYS A 103 -10.84 -1.54 -4.71
N VAL A 104 -10.02 -0.49 -4.53
CA VAL A 104 -8.63 -0.68 -4.07
C VAL A 104 -8.53 -0.86 -2.56
N LEU A 105 -9.62 -0.62 -1.81
CA LEU A 105 -9.70 -0.96 -0.40
C LEU A 105 -10.17 -2.42 -0.26
N ALA A 106 -9.30 -3.32 0.20
CA ALA A 106 -9.57 -4.76 0.27
C ALA A 106 -10.87 -5.09 1.03
N ALA A 107 -11.10 -4.43 2.17
CA ALA A 107 -12.30 -4.60 2.99
C ALA A 107 -13.61 -4.21 2.27
N ALA A 108 -13.54 -3.40 1.21
CA ALA A 108 -14.72 -3.00 0.43
C ALA A 108 -15.04 -3.96 -0.73
N ARG A 109 -14.07 -4.79 -1.15
CA ARG A 109 -14.21 -5.70 -2.31
C ARG A 109 -15.43 -6.62 -2.23
N PRO A 110 -15.77 -7.24 -1.07
CA PRO A 110 -16.96 -8.08 -0.95
C PRO A 110 -18.29 -7.33 -1.15
N HIS A 111 -18.28 -6.00 -1.05
CA HIS A 111 -19.49 -5.17 -1.04
C HIS A 111 -19.62 -4.29 -2.30
N LEU A 112 -18.71 -4.43 -3.27
CA LEU A 112 -18.69 -3.61 -4.49
C LEU A 112 -20.01 -3.59 -5.28
N PRO A 113 -20.74 -4.71 -5.46
CA PRO A 113 -22.03 -4.66 -6.14
C PRO A 113 -23.04 -3.73 -5.46
N THR A 114 -23.03 -3.69 -4.12
CA THR A 114 -23.90 -2.82 -3.35
C THR A 114 -23.44 -1.37 -3.42
N PHE A 115 -22.13 -1.11 -3.30
CA PHE A 115 -21.60 0.25 -3.45
C PHE A 115 -21.86 0.85 -4.83
N SER A 116 -21.73 0.04 -5.88
CA SER A 116 -22.07 0.46 -7.25
C SER A 116 -23.53 0.91 -7.37
N ARG A 117 -24.48 0.12 -6.83
CA ARG A 117 -25.91 0.50 -6.82
C ARG A 117 -26.22 1.76 -6.00
N LEU A 118 -25.40 2.05 -4.97
CA LEU A 118 -25.52 3.26 -4.15
C LEU A 118 -24.79 4.47 -4.74
N GLY A 119 -24.11 4.33 -5.89
CA GLY A 119 -23.30 5.39 -6.48
C GLY A 119 -22.01 5.70 -5.73
N VAL A 120 -21.53 4.77 -4.90
CA VAL A 120 -20.29 4.91 -4.11
C VAL A 120 -19.14 4.27 -4.89
N GLY A 121 -18.34 5.11 -5.55
CA GLY A 121 -17.20 4.72 -6.36
C GLY A 121 -15.84 5.08 -5.77
N SER A 122 -15.77 6.01 -4.80
CA SER A 122 -14.51 6.49 -4.22
C SER A 122 -14.45 6.40 -2.69
N TRP A 123 -13.24 6.51 -2.15
CA TRP A 123 -13.00 6.53 -0.71
C TRP A 123 -13.68 7.71 -0.03
N GLY A 124 -13.67 8.90 -0.65
CA GLY A 124 -14.35 10.08 -0.14
C GLY A 124 -15.87 9.88 -0.05
N GLN A 125 -16.47 9.28 -1.08
CA GLN A 125 -17.90 8.95 -1.08
C GLN A 125 -18.24 7.91 -0.02
N LEU A 126 -17.42 6.87 0.13
CA LEU A 126 -17.61 5.86 1.17
C LEU A 126 -17.48 6.47 2.57
N ARG A 127 -16.50 7.34 2.78
CA ARG A 127 -16.24 8.05 4.05
C ARG A 127 -17.36 9.01 4.43
N ALA A 128 -18.07 9.57 3.44
CA ALA A 128 -19.20 10.45 3.68
C ALA A 128 -20.47 9.73 4.17
N LEU A 129 -20.53 8.39 4.06
CA LEU A 129 -21.68 7.62 4.54
C LEU A 129 -21.74 7.58 6.09
N PRO A 130 -22.96 7.49 6.68
CA PRO A 130 -23.09 7.38 8.13
C PRO A 130 -22.37 6.16 8.69
N ARG A 131 -21.41 6.38 9.61
CA ARG A 131 -20.56 5.32 10.18
C ARG A 131 -21.36 4.20 10.84
N GLY A 132 -22.38 4.54 11.63
CA GLY A 132 -23.25 3.55 12.26
C GLY A 132 -24.07 2.73 11.24
N GLY A 133 -24.35 3.28 10.06
CA GLY A 133 -24.97 2.55 8.95
C GLY A 133 -23.98 1.62 8.26
N LEU A 134 -22.73 2.05 8.08
CA LEU A 134 -21.66 1.24 7.52
C LEU A 134 -21.38 -0.01 8.37
N VAL A 135 -21.18 0.17 9.68
CA VAL A 135 -20.92 -0.96 10.59
C VAL A 135 -22.07 -1.96 10.57
N ARG A 136 -23.32 -1.49 10.62
CA ARG A 136 -24.50 -2.37 10.64
C ARG A 136 -24.70 -3.17 9.35
N ARG A 137 -24.33 -2.61 8.19
CA ARG A 137 -24.58 -3.23 6.87
C ARG A 137 -23.38 -3.98 6.31
N PHE A 138 -22.16 -3.56 6.64
CA PHE A 138 -20.92 -4.06 6.04
C PHE A 138 -19.88 -4.52 7.07
N GLY A 139 -20.17 -4.37 8.37
CA GLY A 139 -19.27 -4.76 9.45
C GLY A 139 -18.25 -3.68 9.84
N ALA A 140 -17.64 -3.87 11.01
CA ALA A 140 -16.65 -2.94 11.56
C ALA A 140 -15.36 -2.89 10.73
N GLY A 141 -14.94 -4.01 10.13
CA GLY A 141 -13.68 -4.10 9.39
C GLY A 141 -13.57 -3.13 8.21
N LEU A 142 -14.67 -2.78 7.55
CA LEU A 142 -14.68 -1.76 6.50
C LEU A 142 -14.37 -0.36 7.05
N VAL A 143 -14.96 -0.04 8.20
CA VAL A 143 -14.78 1.25 8.87
C VAL A 143 -13.36 1.33 9.46
N ASP A 144 -12.87 0.25 10.05
CA ASP A 144 -11.49 0.16 10.55
C ASP A 144 -10.47 0.36 9.42
N ALA A 145 -10.71 -0.24 8.25
CA ALA A 145 -9.85 -0.07 7.08
C ALA A 145 -9.85 1.38 6.55
N LEU A 146 -11.00 2.06 6.59
CA LEU A 146 -11.05 3.49 6.29
C LEU A 146 -10.30 4.33 7.32
N ASP A 147 -10.48 4.06 8.61
CA ASP A 147 -9.76 4.79 9.66
C ASP A 147 -8.25 4.61 9.54
N GLN A 148 -7.80 3.40 9.22
CA GLN A 148 -6.40 3.12 8.90
C GLN A 148 -5.94 3.90 7.67
N ALA A 149 -6.73 3.89 6.59
CA ALA A 149 -6.38 4.57 5.36
C ALA A 149 -6.20 6.08 5.56
N TYR A 150 -7.03 6.70 6.41
CA TYR A 150 -6.96 8.13 6.73
C TYR A 150 -6.10 8.45 7.96
N GLY A 151 -5.36 7.48 8.51
CA GLY A 151 -4.43 7.68 9.63
C GLY A 151 -5.10 7.94 10.98
N GLN A 152 -6.39 7.64 11.10
CA GLN A 152 -7.17 7.73 12.34
C GLN A 152 -6.98 6.49 13.23
N ARG A 153 -6.51 5.38 12.65
CA ARG A 153 -6.14 4.15 13.33
C ARG A 153 -4.78 3.68 12.84
N ALA A 154 -3.98 3.07 13.72
CA ALA A 154 -2.70 2.49 13.33
C ALA A 154 -2.89 1.25 12.43
N GLU A 155 -1.99 1.11 11.46
CA GLU A 155 -1.84 -0.10 10.65
C GLU A 155 -0.91 -1.07 11.39
N LEU A 156 -1.25 -2.37 11.40
CA LEU A 156 -0.44 -3.43 12.00
C LEU A 156 -0.09 -4.45 10.92
N TYR A 157 1.19 -4.84 10.86
CA TYR A 157 1.69 -5.77 9.88
C TYR A 157 2.51 -6.89 10.50
N PRO A 158 2.47 -8.11 9.92
CA PRO A 158 3.48 -9.12 10.15
C PRO A 158 4.76 -8.70 9.41
N TRP A 159 5.66 -8.01 10.10
CA TRP A 159 6.91 -7.55 9.50
C TRP A 159 7.75 -8.73 9.01
N ILE A 160 8.29 -8.61 7.81
CA ILE A 160 9.20 -9.60 7.23
C ILE A 160 10.52 -9.54 7.97
N THR A 161 11.05 -10.70 8.34
CA THR A 161 12.39 -10.86 8.89
C THR A 161 13.25 -11.68 7.92
N LEU A 162 14.57 -11.53 8.03
CA LEU A 162 15.47 -12.46 7.35
C LEU A 162 15.38 -13.84 8.01
N PRO A 163 15.58 -14.94 7.26
CA PRO A 163 15.77 -16.25 7.85
C PRO A 163 16.96 -16.27 8.81
N GLU A 164 16.90 -17.12 9.84
CA GLU A 164 18.02 -17.42 10.74
C GLU A 164 19.09 -18.29 10.08
#